data_AF-A0A8T4RBT6-F1
#
_entry.id   AF-A0A8T4RBT6-F1
#
_cell.length_a   1.000
_cell.length_b   1.000
_cell.length_c   1.000
_cell.angle_alpha   90.00
_cell.angle_beta   90.00
_cell.angle_gamma   90.00
#
_symmetry.space_group_name_H-M   'P 1'
#
loop_
_entity.id
_entity.type
_entity.pdbx_description
1 polymer ?
#
loop_
_entity_poly.entity_id
_entity_poly.type
_entity_poly.pdbx_seq_one_letter_code
_entity_poly.pdbx_strand_id
1 'polypeptide(L)'
;MFDQDKIIQFLRMVGPTLPAKVAKAINQPLLIASAALSDLSSQGKVKISNLKVGGSPLYYLPGQEEELMKFAAGNINPKDLQVLERLKENKVLRENEQDLLTKVSVRGLKDFAVPLQVTIEGKTELFWKWKLLSEEETYKEIRNYLSVNNNTNLMNNAASTENPIATPSAQNLLEESRNETKRNDLIEEQKGENFTDEEDDETLEENEKESLEETRNAPGRSINRTNVKETEKNNSEENKKEEKKIKRKPVVDDFLPILEEFFKKVRIHVEQKETIRKNAEMNFLLKVPTTIGQMTYFCKAKQKSKCDERDLSSAYMEAQMKKLPLLFLYSGEMNKKAEEMLKSGTFENVVVKKVE
;
A
#
# COMPACT_ATOMS: atom_id res chain seq x y z
N MET A 1 17.30 -2.19 28.05
CA MET A 1 18.05 -0.93 27.87
C MET A 1 19.13 -1.13 26.81
N PHE A 2 20.13 -2.00 27.06
CA PHE A 2 21.20 -2.37 26.12
C PHE A 2 20.78 -2.64 24.66
N ASP A 3 19.56 -3.10 24.42
CA ASP A 3 19.07 -3.44 23.09
C ASP A 3 18.77 -2.19 22.23
N GLN A 4 18.45 -1.05 22.85
CA GLN A 4 18.16 0.20 22.13
C GLN A 4 19.40 0.78 21.45
N ASP A 5 20.53 0.80 22.15
CA ASP A 5 21.78 1.31 21.60
C ASP A 5 22.32 0.40 20.49
N LYS A 6 22.14 -0.93 20.62
CA LYS A 6 22.42 -1.90 19.55
C LYS A 6 21.57 -1.66 18.31
N ILE A 7 20.26 -1.38 18.46
CA ILE A 7 19.38 -1.05 17.32
C ILE A 7 19.85 0.22 16.62
N ILE A 8 20.21 1.26 17.37
CA ILE A 8 20.72 2.52 16.80
C ILE A 8 22.07 2.30 16.10
N GLN A 9 22.99 1.55 16.68
CA GLN A 9 24.27 1.21 16.07
C GLN A 9 24.08 0.39 14.77
N PHE A 10 23.18 -0.58 14.78
CA PHE A 10 22.83 -1.38 13.59
C PHE A 10 22.23 -0.50 12.47
N LEU A 11 21.30 0.40 12.79
CA LEU A 11 20.75 1.36 11.84
C LEU A 11 21.82 2.30 11.27
N ARG A 12 22.80 2.75 12.07
CA ARG A 12 23.94 3.55 11.58
C ARG A 12 24.82 2.81 10.57
N MET A 13 24.98 1.50 10.70
CA MET A 13 25.83 0.70 9.81
C MET A 13 25.11 0.16 8.57
N VAL A 14 23.79 -0.06 8.64
CA VAL A 14 23.01 -0.77 7.61
C VAL A 14 22.01 0.12 6.86
N GLY A 15 21.79 1.36 7.33
CA GLY A 15 20.82 2.29 6.72
C GLY A 15 19.38 2.01 7.18
N PRO A 16 18.37 2.40 6.38
CA PRO A 16 16.97 2.04 6.61
C PRO A 16 16.76 0.52 6.65
N THR A 17 16.07 0.01 7.68
CA THR A 17 15.86 -1.44 7.85
C THR A 17 14.42 -1.83 8.19
N LEU A 18 14.12 -3.11 7.97
CA LEU A 18 12.89 -3.76 8.38
C LEU A 18 13.01 -4.35 9.80
N PRO A 19 11.91 -4.40 10.58
CA PRO A 19 11.89 -5.05 11.90
C PRO A 19 12.42 -6.49 11.89
N ALA A 20 12.23 -7.24 10.81
CA ALA A 20 12.75 -8.60 10.65
C ALA A 20 14.28 -8.67 10.49
N LYS A 21 14.95 -7.63 9.94
CA LYS A 21 16.42 -7.53 9.94
C LYS A 21 16.92 -7.16 11.34
N VAL A 22 16.28 -6.20 11.99
CA VAL A 22 16.62 -5.75 13.35
C VAL A 22 16.47 -6.89 14.37
N ALA A 23 15.38 -7.66 14.31
CA ALA A 23 15.14 -8.82 15.18
C ALA A 23 16.27 -9.86 15.13
N LYS A 24 16.77 -10.16 13.92
CA LYS A 24 17.94 -11.03 13.73
C LYS A 24 19.21 -10.40 14.32
N ALA A 25 19.47 -9.12 14.05
CA ALA A 25 20.67 -8.43 14.53
C ALA A 25 20.79 -8.34 16.06
N ILE A 26 19.67 -8.25 16.78
CA ILE A 26 19.65 -8.23 18.26
C ILE A 26 19.34 -9.59 18.90
N ASN A 27 19.13 -10.65 18.09
CA ASN A 27 18.70 -11.98 18.53
C ASN A 27 17.45 -11.98 19.44
N GLN A 28 16.42 -11.20 19.07
CA GLN A 28 15.15 -11.12 19.80
C GLN A 28 13.95 -11.52 18.92
N PRO A 29 12.82 -11.96 19.51
CA PRO A 29 11.59 -12.19 18.77
C PRO A 29 11.11 -10.93 18.04
N LEU A 30 10.53 -11.11 16.84
CA LEU A 30 10.07 -10.00 15.98
C LEU A 30 9.15 -8.99 16.71
N LEU A 31 8.28 -9.48 17.60
CA LEU A 31 7.39 -8.64 18.40
C LEU A 31 8.16 -7.70 19.35
N ILE A 32 9.23 -8.20 19.97
CA ILE A 32 10.09 -7.42 20.89
C ILE A 32 10.91 -6.39 20.11
N ALA A 33 11.48 -6.78 18.96
CA ALA A 33 12.18 -5.85 18.08
C ALA A 33 11.25 -4.75 17.54
N SER A 34 10.02 -5.09 17.15
CA SER A 34 9.02 -4.13 16.69
C SER A 34 8.58 -3.17 17.80
N ALA A 35 8.40 -3.67 19.03
CA ALA A 35 8.09 -2.83 20.19
C ALA A 35 9.25 -1.87 20.53
N ALA A 36 10.50 -2.36 20.53
CA ALA A 36 11.69 -1.54 20.78
C ALA A 36 11.90 -0.46 19.69
N LEU A 37 11.66 -0.79 18.42
CA LEU A 37 11.67 0.17 17.32
C LEU A 37 10.55 1.21 17.42
N SER A 38 9.36 0.80 17.89
CA SER A 38 8.24 1.73 18.13
C SER A 38 8.53 2.69 19.28
N ASP A 39 9.10 2.21 20.40
CA ASP A 39 9.53 3.05 21.52
C ASP A 39 10.65 4.02 21.11
N LEU A 40 11.68 3.53 20.41
CA LEU A 40 12.73 4.39 19.83
C LEU A 40 12.19 5.47 18.89
N SER A 41 11.05 5.23 18.22
CA SER A 41 10.39 6.24 17.40
C SER A 41 9.51 7.21 18.20
N SER A 42 8.81 6.73 19.23
CA SER A 42 8.14 7.61 20.21
C SER A 42 9.12 8.53 20.95
N GLN A 43 10.36 8.08 21.16
CA GLN A 43 11.47 8.88 21.68
C GLN A 43 12.13 9.81 20.64
N GLY A 44 11.68 9.82 19.39
CA GLY A 44 12.23 10.64 18.30
C GLY A 44 13.63 10.25 17.80
N LYS A 45 14.23 9.17 18.33
CA LYS A 45 15.57 8.69 17.95
C LYS A 45 15.59 8.00 16.59
N VAL A 46 14.47 7.40 16.19
CA VAL A 46 14.27 6.66 14.94
C VAL A 46 13.01 7.18 14.24
N LYS A 47 13.03 7.34 12.92
CA LYS A 47 11.87 7.71 12.11
C LYS A 47 11.24 6.46 11.50
N ILE A 48 9.90 6.49 11.38
CA ILE A 48 9.12 5.48 10.64
C ILE A 48 8.79 6.06 9.26
N SER A 49 9.10 5.31 8.22
CA SER A 49 8.77 5.62 6.84
C SER A 49 7.37 5.09 6.49
N ASN A 50 6.64 5.86 5.68
CA ASN A 50 5.34 5.48 5.12
C ASN A 50 5.49 4.40 4.03
N LEU A 51 6.67 4.32 3.38
CA LEU A 51 7.02 3.24 2.47
C LEU A 51 7.02 1.89 3.20
N LYS A 52 6.33 0.90 2.60
CA LYS A 52 6.20 -0.45 3.14
C LYS A 52 6.85 -1.46 2.21
N VAL A 53 7.76 -2.26 2.76
CA VAL A 53 8.40 -3.38 2.07
C VAL A 53 7.79 -4.67 2.60
N GLY A 54 7.13 -5.45 1.75
CA GLY A 54 6.38 -6.64 2.18
C GLY A 54 5.29 -6.35 3.22
N GLY A 55 4.66 -5.17 3.16
CA GLY A 55 3.64 -4.72 4.13
C GLY A 55 4.18 -4.18 5.47
N SER A 56 5.48 -4.37 5.77
CA SER A 56 6.13 -3.82 6.96
C SER A 56 6.73 -2.44 6.67
N PRO A 57 6.60 -1.45 7.57
CA PRO A 57 7.22 -0.14 7.39
C PRO A 57 8.74 -0.20 7.59
N LEU A 58 9.46 0.72 6.96
CA LEU A 58 10.90 0.90 7.17
C LEU A 58 11.17 1.82 8.37
N TYR A 59 12.26 1.51 9.09
CA TYR A 59 12.76 2.30 10.21
C TYR A 59 14.15 2.82 9.86
N TYR A 60 14.40 4.11 10.09
CA TYR A 60 15.63 4.79 9.66
C TYR A 60 16.02 5.92 10.63
N LEU A 61 17.29 6.33 10.63
CA LEU A 61 17.75 7.44 11.46
C LEU A 61 17.58 8.79 10.73
N PRO A 62 17.37 9.90 11.45
CA PRO A 62 17.43 11.24 10.85
C PRO A 62 18.77 11.44 10.12
N GLY A 63 18.73 11.82 8.84
CA GLY A 63 19.89 11.92 7.95
C GLY A 63 19.98 10.78 6.92
N GLN A 64 19.26 9.67 7.10
CA GLN A 64 19.22 8.54 6.16
C GLN A 64 18.06 8.62 5.14
N GLU A 65 17.39 9.78 5.03
CA GLU A 65 16.29 10.01 4.10
C GLU A 65 16.62 9.66 2.63
N GLU A 66 17.85 9.90 2.16
CA GLU A 66 18.24 9.57 0.77
C GLU A 66 18.23 8.07 0.49
N GLU A 67 18.57 7.24 1.49
CA GLU A 67 18.68 5.79 1.30
C GLU A 67 17.31 5.12 1.11
N LEU A 68 16.23 5.77 1.53
CA LEU A 68 14.86 5.33 1.27
C LEU A 68 14.57 5.25 -0.25
N MET A 69 15.26 6.03 -1.09
CA MET A 69 15.21 5.93 -2.55
C MET A 69 15.50 4.49 -3.05
N LYS A 70 16.52 3.84 -2.46
CA LYS A 70 16.97 2.50 -2.84
C LYS A 70 15.87 1.45 -2.60
N PHE A 71 15.04 1.68 -1.57
CA PHE A 71 13.90 0.83 -1.26
C PHE A 71 12.65 1.17 -2.07
N ALA A 72 12.47 2.44 -2.45
CA ALA A 72 11.34 2.86 -3.29
C ALA A 72 11.35 2.10 -4.62
N ALA A 73 12.51 2.01 -5.29
CA ALA A 73 12.69 1.40 -6.61
C ALA A 73 12.04 0.02 -6.79
N GLY A 74 12.07 -0.84 -5.77
CA GLY A 74 11.48 -2.18 -5.81
C GLY A 74 10.13 -2.35 -5.11
N ASN A 75 9.53 -1.27 -4.57
CA ASN A 75 8.35 -1.38 -3.68
C ASN A 75 7.22 -0.37 -3.95
N ILE A 76 7.39 0.59 -4.87
CA ILE A 76 6.30 1.47 -5.33
C ILE A 76 5.87 1.13 -6.76
N ASN A 77 4.72 1.67 -7.19
CA ASN A 77 4.26 1.55 -8.57
C ASN A 77 5.27 2.23 -9.52
N PRO A 78 5.62 1.67 -10.69
CA PRO A 78 6.50 2.34 -11.67
C PRO A 78 6.02 3.75 -12.06
N LYS A 79 4.70 4.04 -11.97
CA LYS A 79 4.16 5.40 -12.15
C LYS A 79 4.48 6.35 -10.97
N ASP A 80 4.49 5.83 -9.74
CA ASP A 80 4.89 6.60 -8.57
C ASP A 80 6.42 6.84 -8.56
N LEU A 81 7.20 5.91 -9.13
CA LEU A 81 8.65 6.06 -9.33
C LEU A 81 8.97 7.26 -10.23
N GLN A 82 8.37 7.31 -11.42
CA GLN A 82 8.57 8.43 -12.36
C GLN A 82 8.21 9.79 -11.72
N VAL A 83 7.18 9.81 -10.87
CA VAL A 83 6.78 11.01 -10.12
C VAL A 83 7.79 11.38 -9.03
N LEU A 84 8.35 10.38 -8.32
CA LEU A 84 9.39 10.57 -7.31
C LEU A 84 10.72 11.06 -7.93
N GLU A 85 11.13 10.48 -9.05
CA GLU A 85 12.31 10.90 -9.83
C GLU A 85 12.14 12.33 -10.33
N ARG A 86 10.99 12.64 -10.97
CA ARG A 86 10.68 14.00 -11.43
C ARG A 86 10.62 15.02 -10.28
N LEU A 87 10.12 14.65 -9.10
CA LEU A 87 10.14 15.52 -7.91
C LEU A 87 11.56 15.75 -7.38
N LYS A 88 12.44 14.75 -7.44
CA LYS A 88 13.86 14.86 -7.06
C LYS A 88 14.61 15.80 -8.01
N GLU A 89 14.40 15.67 -9.31
CA GLU A 89 15.04 16.48 -10.35
C GLU A 89 14.57 17.94 -10.32
N ASN A 90 13.26 18.16 -10.33
CA ASN A 90 12.68 19.51 -10.37
C ASN A 90 12.70 20.18 -8.99
N LYS A 91 12.97 19.41 -7.92
CA LYS A 91 13.00 19.79 -6.49
C LYS A 91 11.69 20.30 -5.89
N VAL A 92 10.85 20.93 -6.70
CA VAL A 92 9.52 21.45 -6.35
C VAL A 92 8.54 21.22 -7.51
N LEU A 93 7.30 20.82 -7.21
CA LEU A 93 6.22 20.69 -8.19
C LEU A 93 5.00 21.53 -7.78
N ARG A 94 4.53 22.44 -8.65
CA ARG A 94 3.27 23.20 -8.47
C ARG A 94 2.08 22.27 -8.69
N GLU A 95 1.21 22.07 -7.70
CA GLU A 95 0.15 21.05 -7.80
C GLU A 95 -0.81 21.31 -8.95
N ASN A 96 -1.27 22.55 -9.14
CA ASN A 96 -2.29 22.90 -10.14
C ASN A 96 -1.96 22.38 -11.55
N GLU A 97 -0.70 22.51 -11.97
CA GLU A 97 -0.19 22.15 -13.31
C GLU A 97 0.04 20.64 -13.53
N GLN A 98 0.02 19.82 -12.48
CA GLN A 98 0.29 18.38 -12.64
C GLN A 98 -0.95 17.58 -13.07
N ASP A 99 -0.74 16.44 -13.72
CA ASP A 99 -1.81 15.48 -13.99
C ASP A 99 -2.42 14.90 -12.70
N LEU A 100 -3.67 14.39 -12.80
CA LEU A 100 -4.38 13.72 -11.72
C LEU A 100 -3.61 12.51 -11.15
N LEU A 101 -2.90 11.74 -11.98
CA LEU A 101 -2.02 10.66 -11.53
C LEU A 101 -0.94 11.20 -10.60
N THR A 102 -0.16 12.18 -11.08
CA THR A 102 0.91 12.84 -10.31
C THR A 102 0.38 13.45 -9.01
N LYS A 103 -0.79 14.10 -9.04
CA LYS A 103 -1.47 14.64 -7.85
C LYS A 103 -1.74 13.56 -6.79
N VAL A 104 -2.16 12.36 -7.21
CA VAL A 104 -2.39 11.22 -6.30
C VAL A 104 -1.07 10.61 -5.82
N SER A 105 -0.10 10.40 -6.72
CA SER A 105 1.21 9.83 -6.41
C SER A 105 2.00 10.65 -5.39
N VAL A 106 2.15 11.97 -5.61
CA VAL A 106 2.91 12.84 -4.68
C VAL A 106 2.27 12.87 -3.28
N ARG A 107 0.93 12.85 -3.19
CA ARG A 107 0.20 12.73 -1.90
C ARG A 107 0.44 11.40 -1.17
N GLY A 108 0.85 10.34 -1.89
CA GLY A 108 1.30 9.07 -1.34
C GLY A 108 2.75 9.08 -0.85
N LEU A 109 3.63 9.79 -1.55
CA LEU A 109 5.09 9.86 -1.33
C LEU A 109 5.51 10.72 -0.12
N LYS A 110 4.80 10.63 1.01
CA LYS A 110 4.95 11.48 2.21
C LYS A 110 6.34 11.52 2.85
N ASP A 111 7.16 10.51 2.61
CA ASP A 111 8.54 10.46 3.10
C ASP A 111 9.46 11.40 2.31
N PHE A 112 9.12 11.64 1.04
CA PHE A 112 9.91 12.35 0.04
C PHE A 112 9.33 13.72 -0.35
N ALA A 113 8.01 13.88 -0.22
CA ALA A 113 7.27 15.05 -0.64
C ALA A 113 6.63 15.77 0.57
N VAL A 114 6.92 17.07 0.71
CA VAL A 114 6.34 17.95 1.74
C VAL A 114 5.38 18.94 1.08
N PRO A 115 4.10 19.01 1.47
CA PRO A 115 3.19 20.04 0.97
C PRO A 115 3.55 21.40 1.58
N LEU A 116 3.67 22.41 0.72
CA LEU A 116 3.94 23.80 1.08
C LEU A 116 2.90 24.70 0.42
N GLN A 117 2.13 25.42 1.24
CA GLN A 117 1.19 26.43 0.76
C GLN A 117 1.91 27.77 0.61
N VAL A 118 1.77 28.41 -0.56
CA VAL A 118 2.37 29.71 -0.87
C VAL A 118 1.28 30.64 -1.39
N THR A 119 1.17 31.84 -0.81
CA THR A 119 0.25 32.86 -1.29
C THR A 119 0.96 33.77 -2.29
N ILE A 120 0.47 33.79 -3.52
CA ILE A 120 1.01 34.53 -4.67
C ILE A 120 -0.12 35.42 -5.19
N GLU A 121 0.09 36.74 -5.23
CA GLU A 121 -0.89 37.71 -5.77
C GLU A 121 -2.30 37.57 -5.15
N GLY A 122 -2.38 37.21 -3.87
CA GLY A 122 -3.64 36.99 -3.14
C GLY A 122 -4.31 35.62 -3.37
N LYS A 123 -3.74 34.75 -4.20
CA LYS A 123 -4.17 33.36 -4.40
C LYS A 123 -3.27 32.42 -3.60
N THR A 124 -3.84 31.53 -2.81
CA THR A 124 -3.08 30.47 -2.13
C THR A 124 -2.95 29.27 -3.05
N GLU A 125 -1.72 28.84 -3.30
CA GLU A 125 -1.41 27.69 -4.13
C GLU A 125 -0.60 26.64 -3.37
N LEU A 126 -0.73 25.38 -3.78
CA LEU A 126 -0.06 24.25 -3.16
C LEU A 126 1.11 23.78 -4.04
N PHE A 127 2.31 23.81 -3.47
CA PHE A 127 3.53 23.27 -4.04
C PHE A 127 3.96 22.04 -3.24
N TRP A 128 4.62 21.09 -3.90
CA TRP A 128 5.22 19.93 -3.26
C TRP A 128 6.73 20.04 -3.33
N LYS A 129 7.36 20.13 -2.17
CA LYS A 129 8.79 20.29 -1.95
C LYS A 129 9.47 18.93 -1.75
N TRP A 130 10.65 18.73 -2.35
CA TRP A 130 11.53 17.60 -2.04
C TRP A 130 12.04 17.64 -0.60
N LYS A 131 11.96 16.51 0.12
CA LYS A 131 12.15 16.43 1.57
C LYS A 131 13.49 16.98 2.07
N LEU A 132 14.57 16.78 1.32
CA LEU A 132 15.93 17.17 1.71
C LEU A 132 16.32 18.60 1.32
N LEU A 133 15.48 19.30 0.56
CA LEU A 133 15.76 20.67 0.12
C LEU A 133 15.70 21.65 1.30
N SER A 134 16.64 22.60 1.41
CA SER A 134 16.53 23.67 2.43
C SER A 134 15.35 24.60 2.14
N GLU A 135 14.86 25.34 3.13
CA GLU A 135 13.77 26.30 2.91
C GLU A 135 14.20 27.43 1.98
N GLU A 136 15.42 27.96 2.13
CA GLU A 136 15.95 28.99 1.24
C GLU A 136 15.99 28.54 -0.23
N GLU A 137 16.48 27.32 -0.49
CA GLU A 137 16.47 26.74 -1.83
C GLU A 137 15.05 26.54 -2.34
N THR A 138 14.11 26.13 -1.48
CA THR A 138 12.69 26.01 -1.86
C THR A 138 12.13 27.34 -2.35
N TYR A 139 12.40 28.45 -1.64
CA TYR A 139 11.96 29.78 -2.06
C TYR A 139 12.68 30.28 -3.33
N LYS A 140 13.96 29.90 -3.53
CA LYS A 140 14.71 30.20 -4.77
C LYS A 140 14.09 29.46 -5.96
N GLU A 141 13.84 28.15 -5.86
CA GLU A 141 13.25 27.37 -6.95
C GLU A 141 11.79 27.75 -7.25
N ILE A 142 10.98 28.06 -6.23
CA ILE A 142 9.61 28.58 -6.45
C ILE A 142 9.66 29.94 -7.16
N ARG A 143 10.58 30.84 -6.78
CA ARG A 143 10.78 32.12 -7.48
C ARG A 143 11.24 31.94 -8.92
N ASN A 144 12.13 30.97 -9.18
CA ASN A 144 12.58 30.62 -10.53
C ASN A 144 11.38 30.15 -11.38
N TYR A 145 10.59 29.20 -10.85
CA TYR A 145 9.41 28.63 -11.50
C TYR A 145 8.38 29.69 -11.91
N LEU A 146 8.07 30.63 -11.00
CA LEU A 146 7.14 31.72 -11.26
C LEU A 146 7.70 32.75 -12.27
N SER A 147 9.00 33.07 -12.17
CA SER A 147 9.68 33.98 -13.11
C SER A 147 9.71 33.43 -14.54
N VAL A 148 9.91 32.13 -14.71
CA VAL A 148 9.90 31.46 -16.02
C VAL A 148 8.49 31.52 -16.62
N ASN A 149 7.46 31.08 -15.89
CA ASN A 149 6.09 31.03 -16.41
C ASN A 149 5.50 32.41 -16.72
N ASN A 150 5.95 33.47 -16.03
CA ASN A 150 5.58 34.85 -16.37
C ASN A 150 6.21 35.31 -17.70
N ASN A 151 7.48 34.96 -17.97
CA ASN A 151 8.12 35.29 -19.24
C ASN A 151 7.52 34.55 -20.44
N THR A 152 7.08 33.29 -20.27
CA THR A 152 6.39 32.55 -21.35
C THR A 152 5.09 33.23 -21.79
N ASN A 153 4.35 33.82 -20.84
CA ASN A 153 3.13 34.58 -21.14
C ASN A 153 3.40 35.93 -21.82
N LEU A 154 4.59 36.52 -21.64
CA LEU A 154 4.96 37.78 -22.31
C LEU A 154 5.36 37.56 -23.78
N MET A 155 6.04 36.46 -24.12
CA MET A 155 6.37 36.16 -25.52
C MET A 155 5.16 35.81 -26.38
N ASN A 156 4.16 35.09 -25.83
CA ASN A 156 2.99 34.66 -26.59
C ASN A 156 1.96 35.78 -26.88
N ASN A 157 2.07 36.96 -26.25
CA ASN A 157 1.14 38.08 -26.44
C ASN A 157 1.68 39.19 -27.38
N ALA A 158 2.88 39.03 -27.94
CA ALA A 158 3.51 40.03 -28.82
C ALA A 158 3.05 39.97 -30.29
N ALA A 159 2.07 39.13 -30.63
CA ALA A 159 1.74 38.76 -32.03
C ALA A 159 0.23 38.73 -32.34
N SER A 160 -0.56 39.72 -31.89
CA SER A 160 -2.00 39.85 -32.25
C SER A 160 -2.58 41.27 -32.15
N THR A 161 -2.05 42.18 -32.98
CA THR A 161 -2.72 43.41 -33.47
C THR A 161 -2.07 43.72 -34.84
N GLU A 162 -2.77 44.08 -35.92
CA GLU A 162 -4.07 44.76 -36.04
C GLU A 162 -5.10 44.03 -36.97
N ASN A 163 -6.15 44.75 -37.39
CA ASN A 163 -7.45 44.32 -37.97
C ASN A 163 -7.61 44.79 -39.45
N PRO A 164 -8.75 44.62 -40.18
CA PRO A 164 -9.91 43.70 -40.07
C PRO A 164 -10.46 43.10 -41.41
N ILE A 165 -11.43 42.17 -41.29
CA ILE A 165 -12.58 41.86 -42.20
C ILE A 165 -12.34 41.46 -43.68
N ALA A 166 -12.68 40.20 -43.99
CA ALA A 166 -13.46 39.79 -45.17
C ALA A 166 -14.20 38.45 -44.86
N THR A 167 -15.39 38.22 -45.43
CA THR A 167 -16.27 37.06 -45.11
C THR A 167 -17.35 36.89 -46.19
N PRO A 168 -17.88 35.68 -46.49
CA PRO A 168 -17.29 34.33 -46.49
C PRO A 168 -17.32 33.68 -47.90
N SER A 169 -16.70 32.51 -48.07
CA SER A 169 -17.07 31.56 -49.13
C SER A 169 -16.90 30.11 -48.63
N ALA A 170 -17.88 29.25 -48.90
CA ALA A 170 -17.93 27.88 -48.38
C ALA A 170 -17.56 26.86 -49.46
N GLN A 171 -16.44 26.17 -49.25
CA GLN A 171 -16.09 24.88 -49.88
C GLN A 171 -15.03 24.19 -49.01
N ASN A 172 -14.84 22.88 -49.20
CA ASN A 172 -13.88 22.03 -48.47
C ASN A 172 -14.21 21.82 -46.97
N LEU A 173 -15.36 21.20 -46.70
CA LEU A 173 -15.39 20.09 -45.74
C LEU A 173 -15.06 18.79 -46.49
N LEU A 174 -14.60 17.79 -45.73
CA LEU A 174 -14.15 16.44 -46.15
C LEU A 174 -12.69 16.41 -46.62
N GLU A 175 -12.00 15.33 -46.21
CA GLU A 175 -10.53 15.15 -46.20
C GLU A 175 -9.82 16.12 -45.22
N GLU A 176 -9.10 15.70 -44.18
CA GLU A 176 -8.66 14.36 -43.75
C GLU A 176 -9.17 14.00 -42.34
N SER A 177 -9.78 12.82 -42.17
CA SER A 177 -10.10 12.25 -40.85
C SER A 177 -9.92 10.73 -40.85
N ARG A 178 -8.79 10.25 -41.40
CA ARG A 178 -8.59 8.82 -41.64
C ARG A 178 -7.14 8.32 -41.84
N ASN A 179 -6.17 8.67 -40.98
CA ASN A 179 -4.84 8.02 -41.04
C ASN A 179 -3.98 7.98 -39.75
N GLU A 180 -4.57 7.76 -38.57
CA GLU A 180 -3.80 7.42 -37.33
C GLU A 180 -4.03 5.97 -36.83
N THR A 181 -4.51 5.07 -37.70
CA THR A 181 -4.76 3.66 -37.36
C THR A 181 -3.83 2.70 -38.13
N LYS A 182 -2.66 3.19 -38.57
CA LYS A 182 -1.62 2.42 -39.27
C LYS A 182 -0.21 2.90 -38.88
N ARG A 183 0.19 2.64 -37.62
CA ARG A 183 1.59 2.74 -37.18
C ARG A 183 2.01 1.70 -36.14
N ASN A 184 1.17 0.68 -35.96
CA ASN A 184 1.60 -0.63 -35.49
C ASN A 184 1.72 -1.53 -36.73
N ASP A 185 2.54 -2.58 -36.62
CA ASP A 185 3.03 -3.45 -37.69
C ASP A 185 4.13 -2.83 -38.58
N LEU A 186 5.11 -3.67 -38.96
CA LEU A 186 6.42 -3.34 -39.53
C LEU A 186 7.36 -2.53 -38.61
N ILE A 187 8.06 -3.24 -37.71
CA ILE A 187 9.47 -3.63 -37.91
C ILE A 187 9.66 -4.99 -37.22
N GLU A 188 9.93 -6.03 -38.01
CA GLU A 188 10.41 -7.34 -37.56
C GLU A 188 11.28 -7.94 -38.69
N GLU A 189 12.16 -8.86 -38.34
CA GLU A 189 13.17 -9.54 -39.16
C GLU A 189 14.41 -8.76 -39.67
N GLN A 190 15.50 -9.53 -39.79
CA GLN A 190 16.82 -9.23 -40.39
C GLN A 190 17.71 -8.22 -39.64
N LYS A 191 18.89 -8.61 -39.11
CA LYS A 191 19.65 -9.88 -39.15
C LYS A 191 20.48 -10.03 -37.87
N GLY A 192 20.92 -11.25 -37.59
CA GLY A 192 22.11 -11.50 -36.75
C GLY A 192 23.14 -12.30 -37.53
N GLU A 193 24.41 -12.16 -37.18
CA GLU A 193 25.43 -13.22 -37.27
C GLU A 193 26.66 -12.86 -36.39
N ASN A 194 27.50 -13.85 -36.14
CA ASN A 194 28.42 -13.93 -34.99
C ASN A 194 29.64 -13.00 -35.03
N PHE A 195 30.23 -12.76 -33.86
CA PHE A 195 31.69 -12.93 -33.65
C PHE A 195 31.96 -13.52 -32.26
N THR A 196 33.11 -14.18 -32.09
CA THR A 196 33.52 -14.95 -30.89
C THR A 196 34.70 -14.30 -30.16
N ASP A 197 35.30 -15.07 -29.24
CA ASP A 197 36.60 -14.95 -28.55
C ASP A 197 36.40 -14.48 -27.08
N GLU A 198 36.80 -15.21 -26.01
CA GLU A 198 38.11 -15.78 -25.62
C GLU A 198 39.17 -14.66 -25.42
N GLU A 199 39.87 -14.45 -24.29
CA GLU A 199 40.01 -15.11 -22.96
C GLU A 199 40.10 -13.96 -21.87
N ASP A 200 40.12 -14.07 -20.52
CA ASP A 200 40.07 -15.16 -19.51
C ASP A 200 39.67 -14.55 -18.11
N ASP A 201 39.78 -15.34 -17.02
CA ASP A 201 39.91 -14.99 -15.57
C ASP A 201 38.68 -14.41 -14.79
N GLU A 202 38.50 -14.66 -13.47
CA GLU A 202 39.24 -15.47 -12.49
C GLU A 202 38.25 -16.15 -11.50
N THR A 203 38.58 -17.34 -10.98
CA THR A 203 37.74 -18.13 -10.06
C THR A 203 38.03 -17.89 -8.57
N LEU A 204 36.99 -17.75 -7.71
CA LEU A 204 37.11 -18.01 -6.26
C LEU A 204 35.80 -18.58 -5.62
N GLU A 205 35.69 -19.90 -5.56
CA GLU A 205 35.19 -20.60 -4.36
C GLU A 205 36.39 -21.29 -3.71
N GLU A 206 36.72 -20.99 -2.44
CA GLU A 206 37.02 -22.04 -1.44
C GLU A 206 37.21 -21.50 0.00
N ASN A 207 37.07 -22.43 0.95
CA ASN A 207 37.68 -22.50 2.28
C ASN A 207 37.72 -21.28 3.23
N GLU A 208 37.01 -21.43 4.34
CA GLU A 208 37.71 -21.41 5.65
C GLU A 208 37.08 -22.45 6.60
N LYS A 209 37.86 -23.48 6.99
CA LYS A 209 37.35 -24.60 7.80
C LYS A 209 38.41 -25.34 8.63
N GLU A 210 39.17 -24.60 9.43
CA GLU A 210 39.99 -25.11 10.53
C GLU A 210 39.91 -24.13 11.72
N SER A 211 40.14 -24.54 12.98
CA SER A 211 40.11 -25.88 13.58
C SER A 211 39.96 -25.72 15.10
N LEU A 212 39.54 -26.78 15.79
CA LEU A 212 39.90 -27.09 17.20
C LEU A 212 39.23 -28.40 17.61
N GLU A 213 39.93 -29.52 17.41
CA GLU A 213 39.64 -30.73 18.19
C GLU A 213 40.21 -30.56 19.60
N GLU A 214 39.45 -30.94 20.62
CA GLU A 214 39.77 -32.11 21.46
C GLU A 214 38.79 -32.26 22.63
N THR A 215 38.02 -33.35 22.64
CA THR A 215 37.97 -34.26 23.80
C THR A 215 37.25 -35.56 23.40
N ARG A 216 37.89 -36.70 23.68
CA ARG A 216 37.37 -38.03 23.35
C ARG A 216 36.57 -38.60 24.53
N ASN A 217 35.44 -39.26 24.26
CA ASN A 217 35.31 -40.71 24.47
C ASN A 217 33.91 -41.27 24.10
N ALA A 218 33.92 -42.48 23.52
CA ALA A 218 32.78 -43.36 23.29
C ALA A 218 32.65 -44.37 24.48
N PRO A 219 31.80 -45.43 24.50
CA PRO A 219 30.81 -45.93 23.53
C PRO A 219 29.37 -46.05 24.12
N GLY A 220 28.31 -46.46 23.42
CA GLY A 220 28.14 -46.86 22.01
C GLY A 220 27.54 -48.29 21.85
N ARG A 221 26.48 -48.48 21.03
CA ARG A 221 26.05 -49.83 20.60
C ARG A 221 25.18 -49.90 19.33
N SER A 222 25.64 -50.71 18.37
CA SER A 222 24.89 -51.54 17.40
C SER A 222 23.64 -50.99 16.70
N ILE A 223 23.81 -50.66 15.42
CA ILE A 223 22.78 -50.85 14.37
C ILE A 223 22.61 -52.35 14.11
N ASN A 224 21.41 -52.79 13.72
CA ASN A 224 21.22 -54.05 12.99
C ASN A 224 20.27 -53.85 11.81
N ARG A 225 20.64 -54.32 10.62
CA ARG A 225 19.83 -54.30 9.39
C ARG A 225 19.37 -55.72 9.05
N THR A 226 18.15 -55.88 8.57
CA THR A 226 17.74 -57.11 7.85
C THR A 226 16.66 -56.77 6.83
N ASN A 227 16.88 -57.13 5.57
CA ASN A 227 15.87 -57.10 4.51
C ASN A 227 15.09 -58.42 4.48
N VAL A 228 13.90 -58.44 3.86
CA VAL A 228 13.57 -59.28 2.67
C VAL A 228 12.05 -59.31 2.39
N LYS A 229 11.71 -59.18 1.09
CA LYS A 229 10.43 -59.50 0.38
C LYS A 229 9.14 -58.72 0.68
N GLU A 230 8.80 -57.90 -0.31
CA GLU A 230 7.53 -57.89 -1.08
C GLU A 230 6.39 -58.83 -0.65
N THR A 231 5.18 -58.28 -0.62
CA THR A 231 4.00 -58.92 -1.23
C THR A 231 2.95 -57.86 -1.58
N GLU A 232 2.44 -57.88 -2.82
CA GLU A 232 1.37 -56.95 -3.23
C GLU A 232 -0.01 -57.48 -2.81
N LYS A 233 -0.83 -56.62 -2.18
CA LYS A 233 -2.20 -56.37 -2.66
C LYS A 233 -2.91 -55.21 -1.96
N ASN A 234 -3.77 -54.57 -2.75
CA ASN A 234 -4.69 -53.49 -2.40
C ASN A 234 -5.42 -53.70 -1.06
N ASN A 235 -5.46 -52.65 -0.24
CA ASN A 235 -6.73 -51.92 -0.12
C ASN A 235 -6.53 -50.49 0.41
N SER A 236 -7.59 -49.69 0.27
CA SER A 236 -7.68 -48.33 0.81
C SER A 236 -7.99 -48.34 2.31
N GLU A 237 -7.40 -47.42 3.08
CA GLU A 237 -8.10 -46.64 4.12
C GLU A 237 -7.24 -45.49 4.69
N GLU A 238 -7.87 -44.39 5.09
CA GLU A 238 -7.21 -43.21 5.66
C GLU A 238 -6.82 -43.44 7.12
N ASN A 239 -5.52 -43.44 7.43
CA ASN A 239 -5.07 -43.68 8.79
C ASN A 239 -5.07 -42.38 9.63
N LYS A 240 -6.08 -42.25 10.49
CA LYS A 240 -6.34 -41.10 11.36
C LYS A 240 -5.19 -40.88 12.36
N LYS A 241 -4.71 -39.64 12.49
CA LYS A 241 -4.06 -39.20 13.73
C LYS A 241 -5.12 -38.66 14.70
N GLU A 242 -5.20 -39.26 15.88
CA GLU A 242 -6.12 -38.81 16.94
C GLU A 242 -5.60 -37.57 17.68
N GLU A 243 -6.10 -36.39 17.32
CA GLU A 243 -6.10 -35.27 18.26
C GLU A 243 -7.29 -35.41 19.22
N LYS A 244 -7.00 -35.41 20.53
CA LYS A 244 -7.98 -35.64 21.59
C LYS A 244 -8.99 -34.50 21.69
N LYS A 245 -10.15 -34.66 21.04
CA LYS A 245 -11.27 -33.70 21.07
C LYS A 245 -11.77 -33.43 22.50
N ILE A 246 -11.34 -32.31 23.07
CA ILE A 246 -12.01 -31.71 24.23
C ILE A 246 -13.43 -31.31 23.78
N LYS A 247 -14.44 -32.06 24.23
CA LYS A 247 -15.86 -31.83 23.91
C LYS A 247 -16.38 -30.54 24.52
N ARG A 248 -16.06 -29.39 23.92
CA ARG A 248 -16.82 -28.14 24.14
C ARG A 248 -18.17 -28.30 23.45
N LYS A 249 -19.27 -28.01 24.17
CA LYS A 249 -20.63 -28.00 23.59
C LYS A 249 -20.67 -27.00 22.42
N PRO A 250 -21.38 -27.29 21.32
CA PRO A 250 -21.64 -26.28 20.30
C PRO A 250 -22.47 -25.15 20.94
N VAL A 251 -21.87 -23.98 21.08
CA VAL A 251 -22.62 -22.73 21.30
C VAL A 251 -23.16 -22.34 19.94
N VAL A 252 -24.48 -22.19 19.83
CA VAL A 252 -25.13 -21.86 18.55
C VAL A 252 -24.75 -20.42 18.17
N ASP A 253 -24.38 -20.22 16.91
CA ASP A 253 -24.02 -18.91 16.36
C ASP A 253 -25.23 -18.33 15.63
N ASP A 254 -26.25 -17.94 16.40
CA ASP A 254 -27.58 -17.56 15.89
C ASP A 254 -27.55 -16.32 14.96
N PHE A 255 -26.49 -15.52 15.00
CA PHE A 255 -26.41 -14.27 14.24
C PHE A 255 -25.96 -14.47 12.79
N LEU A 256 -25.12 -15.47 12.54
CA LEU A 256 -24.57 -15.72 11.21
C LEU A 256 -25.59 -16.18 10.16
N PRO A 257 -26.51 -17.12 10.44
CA PRO A 257 -27.52 -17.56 9.47
C PRO A 257 -28.40 -16.41 8.96
N ILE A 258 -28.79 -15.51 9.86
CA ILE A 258 -29.67 -14.36 9.57
C ILE A 258 -28.97 -13.40 8.58
N LEU A 259 -27.70 -13.09 8.82
CA LEU A 259 -26.90 -12.25 7.90
C LEU A 259 -26.68 -12.94 6.55
N GLU A 260 -26.38 -14.24 6.53
CA GLU A 260 -26.16 -14.98 5.29
C GLU A 260 -27.45 -15.17 4.48
N GLU A 261 -28.63 -15.27 5.11
CA GLU A 261 -29.92 -15.22 4.43
C GLU A 261 -30.22 -13.82 3.86
N PHE A 262 -29.97 -12.76 4.63
CA PHE A 262 -30.09 -11.38 4.15
C PHE A 262 -29.19 -11.11 2.92
N PHE A 263 -27.94 -11.57 2.95
CA PHE A 263 -27.02 -11.43 1.80
C PHE A 263 -27.51 -12.22 0.57
N LYS A 264 -27.99 -13.47 0.74
CA LYS A 264 -28.60 -14.27 -0.34
C LYS A 264 -29.81 -13.56 -0.96
N LYS A 265 -30.73 -13.03 -0.14
CA LYS A 265 -31.94 -12.32 -0.56
C LYS A 265 -31.64 -11.09 -1.43
N VAL A 266 -30.53 -10.41 -1.17
CA VAL A 266 -30.08 -9.20 -1.91
C VAL A 266 -29.00 -9.53 -2.98
N ARG A 267 -28.67 -10.82 -3.20
CA ARG A 267 -27.63 -11.31 -4.12
C ARG A 267 -26.22 -10.72 -3.85
N ILE A 268 -25.96 -10.35 -2.60
CA ILE A 268 -24.68 -9.79 -2.16
C ILE A 268 -23.65 -10.91 -2.03
N HIS A 269 -22.48 -10.71 -2.62
CA HIS A 269 -21.37 -11.65 -2.53
C HIS A 269 -20.43 -11.25 -1.38
N VAL A 270 -20.08 -12.18 -0.50
CA VAL A 270 -19.15 -11.94 0.61
C VAL A 270 -17.73 -12.25 0.15
N GLU A 271 -16.85 -11.26 0.12
CA GLU A 271 -15.43 -11.42 -0.25
C GLU A 271 -14.57 -11.76 0.97
N GLN A 272 -14.87 -11.16 2.13
CA GLN A 272 -14.12 -11.35 3.37
C GLN A 272 -15.06 -11.31 4.57
N LYS A 273 -14.73 -12.09 5.62
CA LYS A 273 -15.49 -12.25 6.87
C LYS A 273 -14.53 -12.17 8.05
N GLU A 274 -14.75 -11.22 8.95
CA GLU A 274 -13.90 -10.91 10.11
C GLU A 274 -14.78 -10.85 11.38
N THR A 275 -14.55 -11.76 12.33
CA THR A 275 -15.36 -11.86 13.55
C THR A 275 -14.69 -11.10 14.70
N ILE A 276 -15.12 -9.85 14.97
CA ILE A 276 -14.61 -9.06 16.09
C ILE A 276 -15.10 -9.66 17.43
N ARG A 277 -16.40 -9.96 17.51
CA ARG A 277 -17.05 -10.58 18.68
C ARG A 277 -18.10 -11.58 18.19
N LYS A 278 -17.94 -12.85 18.57
CA LYS A 278 -18.90 -13.92 18.29
C LYS A 278 -20.29 -13.54 18.80
N ASN A 279 -21.32 -13.77 18.00
CA ASN A 279 -22.72 -13.42 18.31
C ASN A 279 -22.92 -11.94 18.74
N ALA A 280 -22.10 -10.99 18.27
CA ALA A 280 -22.23 -9.58 18.67
C ALA A 280 -21.72 -8.55 17.64
N GLU A 281 -20.51 -8.68 17.11
CA GLU A 281 -19.92 -7.70 16.20
C GLU A 281 -19.08 -8.38 15.10
N MET A 282 -19.46 -8.14 13.84
CA MET A 282 -18.86 -8.77 12.67
C MET A 282 -18.62 -7.79 11.53
N ASN A 283 -17.44 -7.89 10.94
CA ASN A 283 -17.01 -7.14 9.77
C ASN A 283 -17.08 -8.03 8.53
N PHE A 284 -17.55 -7.46 7.42
CA PHE A 284 -17.56 -8.13 6.12
C PHE A 284 -17.09 -7.17 5.02
N LEU A 285 -16.47 -7.73 3.98
CA LEU A 285 -16.25 -7.06 2.70
C LEU A 285 -17.25 -7.64 1.71
N LEU A 286 -18.10 -6.79 1.13
CA LEU A 286 -19.29 -7.21 0.38
C LEU A 286 -19.31 -6.62 -1.04
N LYS A 287 -19.47 -7.44 -2.07
CA LYS A 287 -19.82 -6.99 -3.42
C LYS A 287 -21.32 -6.96 -3.60
N VAL A 288 -21.87 -5.75 -3.68
CA VAL A 288 -23.29 -5.48 -3.90
C VAL A 288 -23.52 -5.26 -5.40
N PRO A 289 -24.41 -6.02 -6.07
CA PRO A 289 -24.78 -5.75 -7.45
C PRO A 289 -25.65 -4.48 -7.53
N THR A 290 -25.20 -3.49 -8.30
CA THR A 290 -25.90 -2.24 -8.60
C THR A 290 -26.23 -2.15 -10.08
N THR A 291 -27.04 -1.18 -10.49
CA THR A 291 -27.40 -0.93 -11.89
C THR A 291 -26.22 -0.58 -12.81
N ILE A 292 -25.08 -0.16 -12.24
CA ILE A 292 -23.88 0.28 -12.98
C ILE A 292 -22.74 -0.76 -12.86
N GLY A 293 -22.93 -1.83 -12.07
CA GLY A 293 -21.94 -2.89 -11.87
C GLY A 293 -21.89 -3.39 -10.42
N GLN A 294 -20.88 -4.19 -10.08
CA GLN A 294 -20.64 -4.60 -8.69
C GLN A 294 -19.88 -3.52 -7.94
N MET A 295 -20.40 -3.05 -6.80
CA MET A 295 -19.72 -2.10 -5.92
C MET A 295 -19.35 -2.77 -4.60
N THR A 296 -18.10 -2.61 -4.17
CA THR A 296 -17.62 -3.14 -2.89
C THR A 296 -17.98 -2.20 -1.74
N TYR A 297 -18.62 -2.74 -0.71
CA TYR A 297 -18.96 -2.08 0.56
C TYR A 297 -18.17 -2.68 1.70
N PHE A 298 -17.78 -1.84 2.66
CA PHE A 298 -17.42 -2.33 3.99
C PHE A 298 -18.70 -2.45 4.82
N CYS A 299 -18.97 -3.64 5.33
CA CYS A 299 -20.15 -3.90 6.13
C CYS A 299 -19.77 -4.17 7.58
N LYS A 300 -20.44 -3.50 8.51
CA LYS A 300 -20.33 -3.76 9.95
C LYS A 300 -21.70 -4.16 10.50
N ALA A 301 -21.81 -5.42 10.90
CA ALA A 301 -23.01 -6.01 11.47
C ALA A 301 -22.90 -6.09 13.00
N LYS A 302 -23.93 -5.62 13.71
CA LYS A 302 -23.93 -5.48 15.17
C LYS A 302 -25.22 -6.00 15.80
N GLN A 303 -25.12 -7.09 16.53
CA GLN A 303 -26.21 -7.65 17.32
C GLN A 303 -26.24 -6.93 18.68
N LYS A 304 -27.14 -5.95 18.82
CA LYS A 304 -27.32 -5.14 20.04
C LYS A 304 -28.78 -4.70 20.10
N SER A 305 -29.39 -4.76 21.28
CA SER A 305 -30.79 -4.36 21.49
C SER A 305 -31.05 -2.88 21.20
N LYS A 306 -30.05 -2.01 21.42
CA LYS A 306 -30.09 -0.59 21.04
C LYS A 306 -28.74 -0.11 20.51
N CYS A 307 -28.68 0.34 19.27
CA CYS A 307 -27.49 0.92 18.65
C CYS A 307 -27.34 2.41 19.00
N ASP A 308 -26.16 2.78 19.47
CA ASP A 308 -25.83 4.16 19.86
C ASP A 308 -25.13 4.92 18.74
N GLU A 309 -25.18 6.24 18.82
CA GLU A 309 -24.38 7.18 18.01
C GLU A 309 -22.91 6.75 17.86
N ARG A 310 -22.28 6.33 18.97
CA ARG A 310 -20.89 5.86 18.99
C ARG A 310 -20.67 4.56 18.21
N ASP A 311 -21.67 3.68 18.11
CA ASP A 311 -21.58 2.45 17.33
C ASP A 311 -21.60 2.75 15.82
N LEU A 312 -22.41 3.74 15.40
CA LEU A 312 -22.49 4.20 14.01
C LEU A 312 -21.24 5.00 13.61
N SER A 313 -20.82 5.97 14.43
CA SER A 313 -19.64 6.81 14.14
C SER A 313 -18.34 6.00 14.10
N SER A 314 -18.18 4.96 14.93
CA SER A 314 -17.01 4.08 14.86
C SER A 314 -17.03 3.19 13.60
N ALA A 315 -18.20 2.65 13.23
CA ALA A 315 -18.35 1.93 11.95
C ALA A 315 -18.03 2.83 10.74
N TYR A 316 -18.43 4.10 10.79
CA TYR A 316 -18.14 5.09 9.73
C TYR A 316 -16.65 5.40 9.63
N MET A 317 -15.96 5.61 10.76
CA MET A 317 -14.50 5.81 10.76
C MET A 317 -13.76 4.58 10.19
N GLU A 318 -14.17 3.36 10.53
CA GLU A 318 -13.60 2.15 9.95
C GLU A 318 -13.83 2.03 8.43
N ALA A 319 -15.02 2.45 7.95
CA ALA A 319 -15.34 2.49 6.51
C ALA A 319 -14.47 3.52 5.76
N GLN A 320 -14.34 4.74 6.31
CA GLN A 320 -13.54 5.83 5.77
C GLN A 320 -12.05 5.49 5.77
N MET A 321 -11.52 4.86 6.83
CA MET A 321 -10.15 4.36 6.87
C MET A 321 -9.89 3.28 5.79
N LYS A 322 -10.89 2.46 5.47
CA LYS A 322 -10.85 1.47 4.38
C LYS A 322 -11.17 2.08 3.00
N LYS A 323 -11.56 3.36 2.92
CA LYS A 323 -12.02 4.08 1.71
C LYS A 323 -13.20 3.38 0.98
N LEU A 324 -14.12 2.81 1.75
CA LEU A 324 -15.29 2.09 1.22
C LEU A 324 -16.59 2.67 1.76
N PRO A 325 -17.70 2.63 1.00
CA PRO A 325 -19.02 2.98 1.51
C PRO A 325 -19.42 2.00 2.64
N LEU A 326 -20.07 2.53 3.67
CA LEU A 326 -20.51 1.74 4.84
C LEU A 326 -21.87 1.10 4.57
N LEU A 327 -21.98 -0.19 4.82
CA LEU A 327 -23.25 -0.85 5.12
C LEU A 327 -23.31 -1.17 6.62
N PHE A 328 -24.12 -0.43 7.39
CA PHE A 328 -24.34 -0.73 8.80
C PHE A 328 -25.57 -1.61 8.97
N LEU A 329 -25.38 -2.81 9.52
CA LEU A 329 -26.43 -3.79 9.78
C LEU A 329 -26.65 -3.93 11.29
N TYR A 330 -27.90 -3.84 11.74
CA TYR A 330 -28.24 -3.91 13.17
C TYR A 330 -29.55 -4.67 13.40
N SER A 331 -29.66 -5.34 14.56
CA SER A 331 -30.84 -6.16 14.90
C SER A 331 -31.86 -5.46 15.79
N GLY A 332 -31.43 -4.54 16.64
CA GLY A 332 -32.28 -3.86 17.62
C GLY A 332 -32.91 -2.56 17.13
N GLU A 333 -33.19 -1.65 18.06
CA GLU A 333 -33.58 -0.28 17.77
C GLU A 333 -32.34 0.63 17.59
N MET A 334 -32.52 1.78 16.95
CA MET A 334 -31.49 2.82 16.88
C MET A 334 -31.83 3.98 17.83
N ASN A 335 -30.81 4.60 18.42
CA ASN A 335 -31.02 5.76 19.30
C ASN A 335 -31.42 7.00 18.47
N LYS A 336 -32.33 7.85 18.98
CA LYS A 336 -32.90 8.99 18.21
C LYS A 336 -31.82 9.92 17.63
N LYS A 337 -30.73 10.16 18.37
CA LYS A 337 -29.56 10.92 17.89
C LYS A 337 -28.87 10.29 16.68
N ALA A 338 -28.76 8.97 16.63
CA ALA A 338 -28.14 8.28 15.50
C ALA A 338 -29.04 8.31 14.26
N GLU A 339 -30.36 8.27 14.42
CA GLU A 339 -31.28 8.57 13.30
C GLU A 339 -31.19 10.04 12.85
N GLU A 340 -31.06 10.98 13.78
CA GLU A 340 -30.92 12.41 13.51
C GLU A 340 -29.65 12.70 12.70
N MET A 341 -28.51 12.11 13.08
CA MET A 341 -27.24 12.24 12.35
C MET A 341 -27.23 11.60 10.95
N LEU A 342 -28.11 10.61 10.70
CA LEU A 342 -28.34 10.09 9.35
C LEU A 342 -29.23 11.03 8.52
N LYS A 343 -30.24 11.65 9.15
CA LYS A 343 -31.15 12.62 8.51
C LYS A 343 -30.48 13.97 8.23
N SER A 344 -29.47 14.37 9.02
CA SER A 344 -28.68 15.60 8.81
C SER A 344 -27.61 15.49 7.72
N GLY A 345 -27.46 14.34 7.07
CA GLY A 345 -26.45 14.13 6.02
C GLY A 345 -25.01 14.12 6.51
N THR A 346 -24.77 13.99 7.82
CA THR A 346 -23.43 14.06 8.44
C THR A 346 -22.52 12.89 8.07
N PHE A 347 -23.07 11.84 7.45
CA PHE A 347 -22.34 10.65 7.01
C PHE A 347 -22.53 10.41 5.51
N GLU A 348 -21.51 10.72 4.71
CA GLU A 348 -21.54 10.49 3.26
C GLU A 348 -21.39 8.99 2.94
N ASN A 349 -22.09 8.51 1.90
CA ASN A 349 -21.97 7.14 1.40
C ASN A 349 -22.23 6.03 2.44
N VAL A 350 -23.15 6.29 3.39
CA VAL A 350 -23.59 5.31 4.40
C VAL A 350 -24.98 4.78 4.08
N VAL A 351 -25.11 3.45 4.05
CA VAL A 351 -26.39 2.73 4.00
C VAL A 351 -26.60 2.05 5.35
N VAL A 352 -27.73 2.34 6.00
CA VAL A 352 -28.10 1.71 7.28
C VAL A 352 -29.34 0.84 7.06
N LYS A 353 -29.30 -0.42 7.48
CA LYS A 353 -30.44 -1.34 7.40
C LYS A 353 -30.58 -2.18 8.67
N LYS A 354 -31.82 -2.29 9.14
CA LYS A 354 -32.17 -3.30 10.14
C LYS A 354 -32.16 -4.68 9.49
N VAL A 355 -31.73 -5.68 10.26
CA VAL A 355 -31.85 -7.10 9.92
C VAL A 355 -32.72 -7.75 11.00
N GLU A 356 -33.71 -8.51 10.58
CA GLU A 356 -34.71 -9.19 11.41
C GLU A 356 -34.70 -10.69 11.08
#